data_AF-A0A9E8N138-F1
#
_entry.id   AF-A0A9E8N138-F1
#
_cell.length_a   1.000
_cell.length_b   1.000
_cell.length_c   1.000
_cell.angle_alpha   90.00
_cell.angle_beta   90.00
_cell.angle_gamma   90.00
#
_symmetry.space_group_name_H-M   'P 1'
#
loop_
_entity.id
_entity.type
_entity.pdbx_description
1 polymer ?
#
loop_
_entity_poly.entity_id
_entity_poly.type
_entity_poly.pdbx_seq_one_letter_code
_entity_poly.pdbx_strand_id
1 'polypeptide(L)'
;MDVKMLSDIAKVTRSGYYRWLKHSAEPEKDYHDYLLIKQIFEKGRKKYGFRTIRMKLLKKGIIMNHKKIVRIMKKYNLITKIRRKNPYQTIIKKSLEHRTFGNILNRRFNQAVPFKVFCTDITYIMFNRRFAYLSVVKDVASGEVVA
;
A
#
# COMPACT_ATOMS: atom_id res chain seq x y z
N MET A 1 -32.29 43.26 5.07
CA MET A 1 -32.26 42.61 3.75
C MET A 1 -33.30 41.51 3.73
N ASP A 2 -34.18 41.49 2.73
CA ASP A 2 -35.25 40.49 2.60
C ASP A 2 -34.68 39.15 2.10
N VAL A 3 -35.10 38.04 2.73
CA VAL A 3 -34.76 36.67 2.32
C VAL A 3 -35.16 36.40 0.87
N LYS A 4 -36.17 37.10 0.34
CA LYS A 4 -36.50 37.08 -1.11
C LYS A 4 -35.32 37.50 -1.96
N MET A 5 -34.83 38.71 -1.73
CA MET A 5 -33.74 39.32 -2.49
C MET A 5 -32.50 38.45 -2.45
N LEU A 6 -32.15 37.95 -1.25
CA LEU A 6 -31.00 37.08 -1.07
C LEU A 6 -31.15 35.73 -1.80
N SER A 7 -32.35 35.15 -1.77
CA SER A 7 -32.63 33.88 -2.48
C SER A 7 -32.60 34.05 -4.00
N ASP A 8 -33.11 35.17 -4.52
CA ASP A 8 -33.09 35.49 -5.95
C ASP A 8 -31.66 35.75 -6.45
N ILE A 9 -30.86 36.51 -5.69
CA ILE A 9 -29.43 36.74 -6.00
C ILE A 9 -28.66 35.41 -6.00
N ALA A 10 -28.90 34.56 -5.00
CA ALA A 10 -28.25 33.26 -4.88
C ALA A 10 -28.83 32.16 -5.79
N LYS A 11 -29.88 32.47 -6.58
CA LYS A 11 -30.59 31.53 -7.46
C LYS A 11 -31.08 30.25 -6.74
N VAL A 12 -31.59 30.39 -5.53
CA VAL A 12 -32.18 29.30 -4.74
C VAL A 12 -33.64 29.61 -4.43
N THR A 13 -34.46 28.57 -4.25
CA THR A 13 -35.84 28.76 -3.79
C THR A 13 -35.86 29.11 -2.30
N ARG A 14 -36.81 29.97 -1.89
CA ARG A 14 -37.04 30.27 -0.46
C ARG A 14 -37.28 29.02 0.37
N SER A 15 -38.06 28.06 -0.16
CA SER A 15 -38.30 26.77 0.51
C SER A 15 -37.01 25.94 0.64
N GLY A 16 -36.11 26.01 -0.35
CA GLY A 16 -34.77 25.44 -0.29
C GLY A 16 -33.91 26.10 0.79
N TYR A 17 -33.94 27.43 0.90
CA TYR A 17 -33.23 28.18 1.94
C TYR A 17 -33.69 27.78 3.35
N TYR A 18 -34.99 27.79 3.64
CA TYR A 18 -35.48 27.41 4.97
C TYR A 18 -35.27 25.92 5.29
N ARG A 19 -35.32 25.05 4.28
CA ARG A 19 -34.95 23.63 4.44
C ARG A 19 -33.48 23.48 4.79
N TRP A 20 -32.59 24.21 4.11
CA TRP A 20 -31.17 24.25 4.44
C TRP A 20 -30.96 24.81 5.84
N LEU A 21 -31.61 25.92 6.21
CA LEU A 21 -31.50 26.56 7.52
C LEU A 21 -31.91 25.61 8.66
N LYS A 22 -32.94 24.78 8.43
CA LYS A 22 -33.39 23.77 9.38
C LYS A 22 -32.34 22.68 9.64
N HIS A 23 -31.53 22.35 8.63
CA HIS A 23 -30.49 21.33 8.71
C HIS A 23 -29.07 21.89 8.86
N SER A 24 -28.87 23.20 8.73
CA SER A 24 -27.54 23.83 8.78
C SER A 24 -26.94 23.83 10.18
N ALA A 25 -27.77 23.71 11.21
CA ALA A 25 -27.36 23.57 12.60
C ALA A 25 -27.08 22.11 13.01
N GLU A 26 -27.45 21.12 12.19
CA GLU A 26 -27.18 19.72 12.50
C GLU A 26 -25.66 19.43 12.37
N PRO A 27 -25.05 18.79 13.38
CA PRO A 27 -23.65 18.39 13.27
C PRO A 27 -23.49 17.43 12.09
N GLU A 28 -22.43 17.66 11.31
CA GLU A 28 -22.18 16.86 10.11
C GLU A 28 -22.09 15.38 10.47
N LYS A 29 -22.99 14.56 9.88
CA LYS A 29 -23.16 13.13 10.20
C LYS A 29 -21.87 12.30 10.16
N ASP A 30 -20.90 12.72 9.35
CA ASP A 30 -19.63 12.03 9.19
C ASP A 30 -18.53 12.50 10.16
N TYR A 31 -18.76 13.58 10.91
CA TYR A 31 -17.69 14.25 11.67
C TYR A 31 -17.13 13.36 12.78
N HIS A 32 -17.98 12.63 13.51
CA HIS A 32 -17.54 11.68 14.52
C HIS A 32 -16.72 10.53 13.92
N ASP A 33 -17.19 9.96 12.80
CA ASP A 33 -16.46 8.90 12.10
C ASP A 33 -15.12 9.39 11.54
N TYR A 34 -15.09 10.64 11.06
CA TYR A 34 -13.88 11.32 10.64
C TYR A 34 -12.86 11.42 11.77
N LEU A 35 -13.27 11.82 12.98
CA LEU A 35 -12.35 11.91 14.12
C LEU A 35 -11.71 10.56 14.45
N LEU A 36 -12.49 9.48 14.42
CA LEU A 36 -12.00 8.11 14.62
C LEU A 36 -10.99 7.70 13.54
N ILE A 37 -11.34 7.94 12.27
CA ILE A 37 -10.47 7.65 11.12
C ILE A 37 -9.19 8.48 11.20
N LYS A 38 -9.28 9.78 11.50
CA LYS A 38 -8.14 10.70 11.64
C LYS A 38 -7.19 10.24 12.73
N GLN A 39 -7.71 9.86 13.90
CA GLN A 39 -6.89 9.37 15.01
C GLN A 39 -6.05 8.16 14.59
N ILE A 40 -6.67 7.18 13.91
CA ILE A 40 -5.96 5.98 13.42
C ILE A 40 -4.97 6.33 12.32
N PHE A 41 -5.36 7.22 11.41
CA PHE A 41 -4.54 7.68 10.30
C PHE A 41 -3.25 8.38 10.77
N GLU A 42 -3.37 9.30 11.74
CA GLU A 42 -2.24 10.00 12.35
C GLU A 42 -1.37 9.06 13.20
N LYS A 43 -1.97 8.12 13.94
CA LYS A 43 -1.22 7.06 14.64
C LYS A 43 -0.38 6.20 13.67
N GLY A 44 -0.83 6.08 12.42
CA GLY A 44 -0.09 5.45 11.33
C GLY A 44 0.94 6.33 10.64
N ARG A 45 1.23 7.53 11.16
CA ARG A 45 2.06 8.55 10.52
C ARG A 45 1.63 8.81 9.08
N LYS A 46 0.31 8.81 8.83
CA LYS A 46 -0.32 9.00 7.53
C LYS A 46 -0.03 7.88 6.50
N LYS A 47 0.44 6.70 6.93
CA LYS A 47 0.75 5.55 6.06
C LYS A 47 -0.38 4.52 5.96
N TYR A 48 -1.41 4.64 6.81
CA TYR A 48 -2.52 3.70 6.82
C TYR A 48 -3.57 4.09 5.79
N GLY A 49 -3.77 3.24 4.79
CA GLY A 49 -4.92 3.33 3.88
C GLY A 49 -6.19 2.73 4.49
N PHE A 50 -7.29 2.80 3.75
CA PHE A 50 -8.63 2.39 4.22
C PHE A 50 -8.68 0.94 4.75
N ARG A 51 -7.94 0.01 4.13
CA ARG A 51 -7.90 -1.40 4.56
C ARG A 51 -7.31 -1.55 5.96
N THR A 52 -6.19 -0.87 6.23
CA THR A 52 -5.53 -0.87 7.54
C THR A 52 -6.37 -0.15 8.58
N ILE A 53 -6.98 0.97 8.21
CA ILE A 53 -7.91 1.71 9.08
C ILE A 53 -9.09 0.82 9.47
N ARG A 54 -9.71 0.11 8.52
CA ARG A 54 -10.79 -0.85 8.80
C ARG A 54 -10.37 -1.92 9.80
N MET A 55 -9.19 -2.52 9.62
CA MET A 55 -8.67 -3.53 10.55
C MET A 55 -8.43 -2.96 11.96
N LYS A 56 -7.94 -1.72 12.05
CA LYS A 56 -7.71 -1.05 13.34
C LYS A 56 -9.01 -0.64 14.03
N LEU A 57 -10.03 -0.24 13.28
CA LEU A 57 -11.38 0.00 13.81
C LEU A 57 -12.00 -1.30 14.33
N LEU A 58 -11.90 -2.39 13.57
CA LEU A 58 -12.41 -3.70 13.98
C LEU A 58 -11.75 -4.19 15.28
N LYS A 59 -10.43 -3.99 15.43
CA LYS A 59 -9.70 -4.29 16.68
C LYS A 59 -10.16 -3.45 17.88
N LYS A 60 -10.83 -2.32 17.65
CA LYS A 60 -11.45 -1.49 18.68
C LYS A 60 -12.95 -1.80 18.87
N GLY A 61 -13.47 -2.86 18.24
CA GLY A 61 -14.91 -3.21 18.28
C GLY A 61 -15.79 -2.36 17.36
N ILE A 62 -15.21 -1.50 16.52
CA ILE A 62 -15.98 -0.59 15.65
C ILE A 62 -16.10 -1.20 14.26
N ILE A 63 -17.32 -1.55 13.86
CA ILE A 63 -17.62 -2.08 12.53
C ILE A 63 -17.99 -0.92 11.61
N MET A 64 -17.13 -0.65 10.62
CA MET A 64 -17.38 0.39 9.62
C MET A 64 -17.13 -0.16 8.21
N ASN A 65 -18.08 0.05 7.30
CA ASN A 65 -17.97 -0.37 5.91
C ASN A 65 -16.78 0.33 5.22
N HIS A 66 -15.98 -0.43 4.46
CA HIS A 66 -14.86 0.10 3.70
C HIS A 66 -15.25 1.23 2.73
N LYS A 67 -16.45 1.19 2.14
CA LYS A 67 -16.97 2.26 1.26
C LYS A 67 -17.14 3.58 2.02
N LYS A 68 -17.65 3.50 3.26
CA LYS A 68 -17.82 4.66 4.16
C LYS A 68 -16.46 5.25 4.55
N ILE A 69 -15.50 4.39 4.93
CA ILE A 69 -14.14 4.83 5.26
C ILE A 69 -13.50 5.57 4.07
N VAL A 70 -13.57 5.00 2.86
CA VAL A 70 -13.02 5.64 1.65
C VAL A 70 -13.69 6.98 1.37
N ARG A 71 -15.03 7.06 1.47
CA ARG A 71 -15.78 8.31 1.27
C ARG A 71 -15.36 9.39 2.26
N ILE A 72 -15.24 9.05 3.54
CA ILE A 72 -14.81 9.99 4.59
C ILE A 72 -13.36 10.41 4.37
N MET A 73 -12.45 9.49 4.07
CA MET A 73 -11.06 9.83 3.76
C MET A 73 -10.95 10.80 2.59
N LYS A 74 -11.74 10.62 1.53
CA LYS A 74 -11.79 11.56 0.40
C LYS A 74 -12.36 12.91 0.81
N LYS A 75 -13.49 12.92 1.53
CA LYS A 75 -14.18 14.14 1.99
C LYS A 75 -13.29 15.06 2.82
N TYR A 76 -12.48 14.49 3.72
CA TYR A 76 -11.59 15.25 4.60
C TYR A 76 -10.11 15.21 4.15
N ASN A 77 -9.85 14.88 2.88
CA ASN A 77 -8.52 14.91 2.27
C ASN A 77 -7.42 14.11 3.02
N LEU A 78 -7.77 12.94 3.56
CA LEU A 78 -6.85 12.04 4.26
C LEU A 78 -6.05 11.19 3.26
N ILE A 79 -5.05 11.81 2.62
CA ILE A 79 -4.21 11.16 1.59
C ILE A 79 -3.05 10.40 2.22
N THR A 80 -2.97 9.10 1.92
CA THR A 80 -1.92 8.22 2.45
C THR A 80 -0.55 8.52 1.85
N LYS A 81 0.48 8.65 2.69
CA LYS A 81 1.88 8.78 2.26
C LYS A 81 2.37 7.48 1.62
N ILE A 82 2.71 7.54 0.34
CA ILE A 82 3.34 6.44 -0.38
C ILE A 82 4.79 6.30 0.09
N ARG A 83 5.23 5.07 0.40
CA ARG A 83 6.63 4.78 0.73
C ARG A 83 7.47 4.98 -0.54
N ARG A 84 8.33 5.99 -0.56
CA ARG A 84 9.37 6.14 -1.59
C ARG A 84 10.52 5.17 -1.28
N LYS A 85 11.15 4.59 -2.32
CA LYS A 85 12.38 3.81 -2.16
C LYS A 85 13.48 4.73 -1.61
N ASN A 86 14.27 4.24 -0.66
CA ASN A 86 15.39 5.00 -0.12
C ASN A 86 16.58 4.91 -1.10
N PRO A 87 17.00 6.02 -1.74
CA PRO A 87 18.10 6.00 -2.70
C PRO A 87 19.42 5.55 -2.06
N TYR A 88 19.69 5.92 -0.82
CA TYR A 88 20.92 5.53 -0.11
C TYR A 88 21.04 4.03 0.12
N GLN A 89 19.95 3.35 0.48
CA GLN A 89 19.96 1.88 0.59
C GLN A 89 20.19 1.20 -0.76
N THR A 90 19.79 1.85 -1.85
CA THR A 90 20.02 1.34 -3.21
C THR A 90 21.49 1.50 -3.60
N ILE A 91 22.11 2.61 -3.22
CA ILE A 91 23.55 2.87 -3.43
C ILE A 91 24.40 1.91 -2.59
N ILE A 92 24.06 1.70 -1.30
CA ILE A 92 24.78 0.77 -0.42
C ILE A 92 24.71 -0.66 -0.96
N LYS A 93 23.54 -1.12 -1.44
CA LYS A 93 23.42 -2.43 -2.09
C LYS A 93 24.31 -2.55 -3.32
N LYS A 94 24.33 -1.53 -4.18
CA LYS A 94 25.20 -1.51 -5.37
C LYS A 94 26.68 -1.50 -5.00
N SER A 95 27.05 -0.75 -3.95
CA SER A 95 28.42 -0.60 -3.48
C SER A 95 28.99 -1.89 -2.89
N LEU A 96 28.18 -2.64 -2.15
CA LEU A 96 28.55 -3.94 -1.58
C LEU A 96 28.73 -5.04 -2.65
N GLU A 97 28.12 -4.88 -3.82
CA GLU A 97 28.17 -5.86 -4.92
C GLU A 97 29.43 -5.73 -5.81
N HIS A 98 30.36 -4.83 -5.51
CA HIS A 98 31.51 -4.56 -6.38
C HIS A 98 32.67 -5.58 -6.25
N ARG A 99 32.47 -6.75 -6.86
CA ARG A 99 33.31 -7.17 -8.00
C ARG A 99 32.39 -7.22 -9.21
N THR A 100 32.29 -6.14 -9.96
CA THR A 100 31.45 -6.08 -11.15
C THR A 100 32.10 -6.89 -12.26
N PHE A 101 31.85 -8.20 -12.25
CA PHE A 101 32.07 -9.03 -13.43
C PHE A 101 30.98 -8.70 -14.45
N GLY A 102 31.35 -8.66 -15.74
CA GLY A 102 30.37 -8.56 -16.80
C GLY A 102 29.39 -9.73 -16.70
N ASN A 103 28.09 -9.47 -16.87
CA ASN A 103 27.09 -10.54 -16.96
C ASN A 103 27.25 -11.25 -18.32
N ILE A 104 28.18 -12.19 -18.42
CA ILE A 104 28.49 -12.90 -19.67
C ILE A 104 27.27 -13.66 -20.20
N LEU A 105 26.46 -14.23 -19.29
CA LEU A 105 25.28 -15.02 -19.65
C LEU A 105 24.13 -14.15 -20.18
N ASN A 106 24.00 -12.91 -19.72
CA ASN A 106 22.97 -11.96 -20.14
C ASN A 106 21.55 -12.55 -20.16
N ARG A 107 21.20 -13.36 -19.15
CA ARG A 107 19.90 -14.07 -19.02
C ARG A 107 19.55 -14.99 -20.20
N ARG A 108 20.52 -15.43 -20.99
CA ARG A 108 20.33 -16.43 -22.06
C ARG A 108 20.26 -17.83 -21.45
N PHE A 109 19.17 -18.16 -20.78
CA PHE A 109 18.97 -19.47 -20.15
C PHE A 109 18.53 -20.58 -21.13
N ASN A 110 18.17 -20.23 -22.37
CA ASN A 110 17.90 -21.23 -23.41
C ASN A 110 19.22 -21.65 -24.06
N GLN A 111 19.97 -22.52 -23.39
CA GLN A 111 21.21 -23.10 -23.93
C GLN A 111 20.91 -24.45 -24.57
N ALA A 112 21.47 -24.72 -25.75
CA ALA A 112 21.29 -25.98 -26.46
C ALA A 112 22.36 -27.04 -26.14
N VAL A 113 23.50 -26.61 -25.55
CA VAL A 113 24.65 -27.47 -25.29
C VAL A 113 24.74 -27.76 -23.79
N PRO A 114 24.58 -29.03 -23.36
CA PRO A 114 24.80 -29.46 -21.98
C PRO A 114 26.20 -29.16 -21.47
N PHE A 115 26.35 -29.05 -20.14
CA PHE A 115 27.61 -28.83 -19.44
C PHE A 115 28.33 -27.50 -19.78
N LYS A 116 27.64 -26.55 -20.40
CA LYS A 116 28.20 -25.24 -20.80
C LYS A 116 27.92 -24.13 -19.79
N VAL A 117 26.73 -24.14 -19.19
CA VAL A 117 26.29 -23.12 -18.25
C VAL A 117 25.60 -23.83 -17.09
N PHE A 118 26.09 -23.60 -15.88
CA PHE A 118 25.49 -24.11 -14.66
C PHE A 118 24.86 -22.98 -13.87
N CYS A 119 23.71 -23.25 -13.25
CA CYS A 119 23.13 -22.40 -12.23
C CYS A 119 23.29 -23.07 -10.87
N THR A 120 23.69 -22.29 -9.88
CA THR A 120 23.78 -22.74 -8.49
C THR A 120 22.80 -21.96 -7.63
N ASP A 121 22.17 -22.65 -6.69
CA ASP A 121 21.33 -22.02 -5.67
C ASP A 121 21.61 -22.65 -4.31
N ILE A 122 21.56 -21.83 -3.26
CA ILE A 122 21.71 -22.27 -1.88
C ILE A 122 20.39 -22.03 -1.18
N THR A 123 19.76 -23.11 -0.72
CA THR A 123 18.49 -23.09 0.00
C THR A 123 18.64 -23.76 1.35
N TYR A 124 17.87 -23.31 2.34
CA TYR A 124 17.82 -23.96 3.65
C TYR A 124 16.62 -24.90 3.71
N ILE A 125 16.86 -26.11 4.19
CA ILE A 125 15.81 -27.11 4.42
C ILE A 125 15.76 -27.44 5.91
N MET A 126 14.54 -27.59 6.44
CA MET A 126 14.36 -28.03 7.82
C MET A 126 14.53 -29.54 7.88
N PHE A 127 15.52 -30.01 8.65
CA PHE A 127 15.80 -31.43 8.83
C PHE A 127 16.13 -31.71 10.30
N ASN A 128 15.45 -32.67 10.93
CA ASN A 128 15.67 -33.04 12.34
C ASN A 128 15.71 -31.85 13.32
N ARG A 129 14.72 -30.94 13.20
CA ARG A 129 14.59 -29.73 14.04
C ARG A 129 15.79 -28.77 13.94
N ARG A 130 16.60 -28.88 12.90
CA ARG A 130 17.70 -27.95 12.58
C ARG A 130 17.61 -27.55 11.10
N PHE A 131 18.22 -26.42 10.75
CA PHE A 131 18.36 -26.03 9.36
C PHE A 131 19.61 -26.70 8.77
N ALA A 132 19.43 -27.41 7.66
CA ALA A 132 20.51 -27.85 6.79
C ALA A 132 20.58 -26.93 5.57
N TYR A 133 21.79 -26.71 5.05
CA TYR A 133 22.03 -25.90 3.87
C TYR A 133 22.23 -26.83 2.67
N LEU A 134 21.31 -26.74 1.71
CA LEU A 134 21.37 -27.45 0.44
C LEU A 134 21.97 -26.52 -0.61
N SER A 135 23.07 -26.95 -1.22
CA SER A 135 23.65 -26.28 -2.39
C SER A 135 23.41 -27.18 -3.59
N VAL A 136 22.68 -26.69 -4.58
CA VAL A 136 22.34 -27.45 -5.80
C VAL A 136 23.07 -26.83 -6.99
N VAL A 137 23.62 -27.68 -7.85
CA VAL A 137 24.15 -27.31 -9.16
C VAL A 137 23.25 -27.91 -10.23
N LYS A 138 22.73 -27.05 -11.11
CA LYS A 138 21.82 -27.43 -12.18
C LYS A 138 22.42 -27.06 -13.53
N ASP A 139 22.42 -28.01 -14.48
CA ASP A 139 22.75 -27.71 -15.86
C ASP A 139 21.57 -26.98 -16.53
N VAL A 140 21.88 -25.87 -17.21
CA VAL A 140 20.86 -24.98 -17.79
C VAL A 140 20.24 -25.56 -19.05
N ALA A 141 21.00 -26.35 -19.84
CA ALA A 141 20.52 -26.91 -21.09
C ALA A 141 19.63 -28.14 -20.89
N SER A 142 20.07 -29.11 -20.08
CA SER A 142 19.31 -30.32 -19.77
C SER A 142 18.22 -30.10 -18.71
N GLY A 143 18.44 -29.15 -17.80
CA GLY A 143 17.60 -28.96 -16.64
C GLY A 143 17.83 -30.00 -15.53
N GLU A 144 18.89 -30.81 -15.62
CA GLU A 144 19.22 -31.84 -14.63
C GLU A 144 20.03 -31.26 -13.47
N VAL A 145 19.86 -31.87 -12.30
CA VAL A 145 20.69 -31.61 -11.11
C VAL A 145 21.94 -32.47 -11.21
N VAL A 146 23.11 -31.83 -11.21
CA VAL A 146 24.40 -32.48 -11.38
C VAL A 146 25.19 -32.60 -10.07
N ALA A 147 24.85 -31.79 -9.06
CA ALA A 147 25.39 -31.86 -7.70
C ALA A 147 24.45 -31.21 -6.68
#